data_AF-A0A352UP99-F1
#
_entry.id   AF-A0A352UP99-F1
#
_cell.length_a   1.000
_cell.length_b   1.000
_cell.length_c   1.000
_cell.angle_alpha   90.00
_cell.angle_beta   90.00
_cell.angle_gamma   90.00
#
_symmetry.space_group_name_H-M   'P 1'
#
loop_
_entity.id
_entity.type
_entity.pdbx_description
1 polymer ?
#
loop_
_entity_poly.entity_id
_entity_poly.type
_entity_poly.pdbx_seq_one_letter_code
_entity_poly.pdbx_strand_id
1 'polypeptide(L)' 'PVNWCTSCKIVLANEEVVNGVCERCGGEVIKKEKSQWMLGITQYAQRLLDDLEDVDYIERVKIQQRNWIGR' A
#
# COMPACT_ATOMS: atom_id res chain seq x y z
N PRO A 1 14.70 1.51 -2.18
CA PRO A 1 14.25 0.10 -2.09
C PRO A 1 12.75 -0.16 -2.36
N VAL A 2 12.47 -1.16 -3.19
CA VAL A 2 11.12 -1.72 -3.43
C VAL A 2 10.91 -3.03 -2.66
N ASN A 3 9.66 -3.40 -2.39
CA ASN A 3 9.31 -4.72 -1.87
C ASN A 3 9.47 -5.76 -2.98
N TRP A 4 10.13 -6.87 -2.70
CA TRP A 4 10.35 -7.96 -3.65
C TRP A 4 9.92 -9.28 -3.05
N CYS A 5 8.95 -9.94 -3.67
CA CYS A 5 8.56 -11.30 -3.30
C CYS A 5 9.56 -12.30 -3.87
N THR A 6 10.16 -13.13 -3.01
CA THR A 6 11.15 -14.14 -3.41
C THR A 6 10.54 -15.30 -4.21
N SER A 7 9.28 -15.65 -3.90
CA SER A 7 8.54 -16.72 -4.58
C SER A 7 7.98 -16.31 -5.95
N CYS A 8 7.21 -15.21 -6.00
CA CYS A 8 6.61 -14.72 -7.24
C CYS A 8 7.62 -14.08 -8.21
N LYS A 9 8.79 -13.67 -7.71
CA LYS A 9 9.83 -12.96 -8.48
C LYS A 9 9.32 -11.67 -9.12
N ILE A 10 8.52 -10.92 -8.38
CA ILE A 10 7.98 -9.60 -8.78
C ILE A 10 8.22 -8.56 -7.68
N VAL A 11 8.11 -7.30 -8.08
CA VAL A 11 7.99 -6.18 -7.12
C VAL A 11 6.56 -6.12 -6.58
N LEU A 12 6.41 -5.62 -5.36
CA LEU A 12 5.13 -5.40 -4.70
C LEU A 12 5.00 -3.94 -4.28
N ALA A 13 3.78 -3.42 -4.32
CA ALA A 13 3.42 -2.18 -3.63
C ALA A 13 3.56 -2.35 -2.11
N ASN A 14 3.39 -1.27 -1.34
CA ASN A 14 3.39 -1.40 0.13
C ASN A 14 2.10 -2.10 0.61
N GLU A 15 1.01 -1.85 -0.09
CA GLU A 15 -0.33 -2.38 0.16
C GLU A 15 -0.39 -3.91 -0.02
N GLU A 16 0.45 -4.46 -0.90
CA GLU A 16 0.51 -5.91 -1.20
C GLU A 16 1.40 -6.69 -0.22
N VAL A 17 1.96 -6.02 0.80
CA VAL A 17 2.76 -6.63 1.86
C VAL A 17 1.95 -6.68 3.15
N VAL A 18 1.42 -7.87 3.47
CA VAL A 18 0.57 -8.10 4.64
C VAL A 18 1.37 -8.86 5.68
N ASN A 19 1.53 -8.30 6.88
CA ASN A 19 2.33 -8.90 7.97
C ASN A 19 3.75 -9.32 7.54
N GLY A 20 4.37 -8.54 6.66
CA GLY A 20 5.74 -8.80 6.18
C GLY A 20 5.86 -9.88 5.09
N VAL A 21 4.75 -10.46 4.63
CA VAL A 21 4.72 -11.46 3.55
C VAL A 21 3.90 -10.99 2.35
N CYS A 22 4.11 -11.63 1.20
CA CYS A 22 3.34 -11.37 -0.01
C CYS A 22 1.87 -11.74 0.21
N GLU A 23 0.94 -10.81 -0.05
CA GLU A 23 -0.50 -11.02 0.14
C GLU A 23 -1.05 -12.26 -0.60
N ARG A 24 -0.45 -12.65 -1.73
CA ARG A 24 -0.98 -13.69 -2.62
C ARG A 24 -0.40 -15.06 -2.33
N CYS A 25 0.93 -15.16 -2.24
CA CYS A 25 1.60 -16.45 -2.14
C CYS A 25 2.17 -16.74 -0.74
N GLY A 26 2.07 -15.79 0.20
CA GLY A 26 2.64 -15.91 1.55
C GLY A 26 4.18 -15.97 1.59
N GLY A 27 4.84 -15.80 0.45
CA GLY A 27 6.29 -15.83 0.35
C GLY A 27 6.95 -14.63 1.04
N GLU A 28 8.17 -14.83 1.49
CA GLU A 28 8.99 -13.80 2.12
C GLU A 28 9.15 -12.57 1.20
N VAL A 29 9.02 -11.38 1.81
CA VAL A 29 9.28 -10.10 1.14
C VAL A 29 10.61 -9.53 1.65
N ILE A 30 11.49 -9.22 0.71
CA ILE A 30 12.76 -8.55 0.99
C ILE A 30 12.80 -7.18 0.32
N LYS A 31 13.67 -6.28 0.83
CA LYS A 31 13.93 -4.98 0.20
C LYS A 31 15.02 -5.12 -0.87
N LYS A 32 14.79 -4.57 -2.06
CA LYS A 32 15.79 -4.51 -3.14
C LYS A 32 15.91 -3.11 -3.74
N GLU A 33 17.12 -2.71 -4.08
CA GLU A 33 17.35 -1.50 -4.88
C GLU A 33 17.16 -1.82 -6.37
N LYS A 34 16.10 -1.25 -6.96
CA LYS A 34 15.74 -1.40 -8.37
C LYS A 34 15.03 -0.14 -8.85
N SER A 35 15.31 0.31 -10.06
CA SER A 35 14.51 1.34 -10.74
C SER A 35 13.15 0.75 -11.12
N GLN A 36 12.07 1.38 -10.66
CA GLN A 36 10.69 0.98 -10.92
C GLN A 36 9.81 2.21 -11.14
N TRP A 37 8.66 1.99 -11.77
CA TRP A 37 7.66 3.03 -11.96
C TRP A 37 6.91 3.30 -10.66
N MET A 38 6.63 4.57 -10.39
CA MET A 38 5.90 5.04 -9.21
C MET A 38 4.79 6.00 -9.64
N LEU A 39 3.61 5.86 -9.04
CA LEU A 39 2.55 6.86 -9.13
C LEU A 39 2.78 7.89 -8.02
N GLY A 40 2.63 9.18 -8.34
CA GLY A 40 2.75 10.29 -7.38
C GLY A 40 1.57 10.40 -6.41
N ILE A 41 1.05 9.29 -5.90
CA ILE A 41 -0.18 9.23 -5.07
C ILE A 41 -0.09 10.11 -3.81
N THR A 42 1.11 10.29 -3.26
CA THR A 42 1.35 11.13 -2.08
C THR A 42 0.99 12.60 -2.32
N GLN A 43 1.00 13.08 -3.56
CA GLN A 43 0.54 14.43 -3.91
C GLN A 43 -0.96 14.61 -3.65
N TYR A 44 -1.73 13.52 -3.60
CA TYR A 44 -3.16 13.50 -3.37
C TYR A 44 -3.53 13.08 -1.95
N ALA A 45 -2.57 12.85 -1.04
CA ALA A 45 -2.82 12.30 0.28
C ALA A 45 -3.85 13.11 1.10
N GLN A 46 -3.76 14.44 1.08
CA GLN A 46 -4.73 15.28 1.81
C GLN A 46 -6.14 15.18 1.21
N ARG A 47 -6.24 15.24 -0.12
CA ARG A 47 -7.52 15.11 -0.81
C ARG A 47 -8.16 13.74 -0.54
N LEU A 48 -7.37 12.67 -0.56
CA LEU A 48 -7.84 11.33 -0.24
C LEU A 48 -8.35 11.21 1.20
N LEU A 49 -7.84 12.02 2.14
CA LEU A 49 -8.34 12.04 3.52
C LEU A 49 -9.64 12.85 3.64
N ASP A 50 -9.67 14.04 3.05
CA ASP A 50 -10.82 14.94 3.15
C ASP A 50 -12.04 14.33 2.45
N ASP A 51 -11.84 13.79 1.24
CA ASP A 51 -12.91 13.18 0.44
C ASP A 51 -13.50 11.91 1.10
N LEU A 52 -12.89 11.34 2.15
CA LEU A 52 -13.48 10.21 2.90
C LEU A 52 -14.75 10.61 3.65
N GLU A 53 -14.96 11.90 3.94
CA GLU A 53 -16.20 12.38 4.56
C GLU A 53 -17.37 12.37 3.57
N ASP A 54 -17.10 12.52 2.28
CA ASP A 54 -18.11 12.63 1.24
C ASP A 54 -18.59 11.27 0.67
N VAL A 55 -17.86 10.18 0.97
CA VAL A 55 -18.21 8.83 0.48
C VAL A 55 -19.04 8.03 1.49
N ASP A 56 -20.03 7.30 1.00
CA ASP A 56 -20.88 6.39 1.79
C ASP A 56 -20.20 5.04 2.04
N TYR A 57 -19.14 5.06 2.85
CA TYR A 57 -18.43 3.86 3.30
C TYR A 57 -18.73 3.56 4.77
N ILE A 58 -18.72 2.27 5.12
CA ILE A 58 -18.76 1.88 6.53
C ILE A 58 -17.58 2.48 7.30
N GLU A 59 -17.82 2.92 8.53
CA GLU A 59 -16.82 3.62 9.34
C GLU A 59 -15.51 2.85 9.50
N ARG A 60 -15.59 1.52 9.62
CA ARG A 60 -14.40 0.66 9.70
C ARG A 60 -13.46 0.84 8.50
N VAL A 61 -13.99 0.98 7.29
CA VAL A 61 -13.19 1.16 6.07
C VAL A 61 -12.58 2.55 6.04
N LYS A 62 -13.34 3.60 6.39
CA LYS A 62 -12.81 4.96 6.50
C LYS A 62 -11.64 5.02 7.49
N ILE A 63 -11.79 4.41 8.66
CA ILE A 63 -10.73 4.32 9.68
C ILE A 63 -9.49 3.61 9.13
N GLN A 64 -9.65 2.48 8.45
CA GLN A 64 -8.51 1.76 7.85
C GLN A 64 -7.74 2.63 6.85
N GLN A 65 -8.45 3.37 5.99
CA GLN A 65 -7.80 4.26 5.03
C GLN A 65 -7.10 5.44 5.69
N ARG A 66 -7.73 6.08 6.69
CA ARG A 66 -7.09 7.16 7.48
C ARG A 66 -5.81 6.67 8.14
N ASN A 67 -5.84 5.49 8.75
CA ASN A 67 -4.67 4.88 9.40
C ASN A 67 -3.58 4.50 8.39
N TRP A 68 -3.95 4.07 7.18
CA TRP A 68 -2.99 3.73 6.12
C TRP A 68 -2.29 4.96 5.56
N ILE A 69 -3.05 6.05 5.32
CA ILE A 69 -2.49 7.32 4.83
C ILE A 69 -1.63 7.97 5.92
N GLY A 70 -2.04 7.90 7.19
CA GLY A 70 -1.19 8.19 8.35
C GLY A 70 -0.61 9.61 8.41
N ARG A 71 -1.43 10.62 8.08
CA ARG A 71 -1.03 12.04 8.14
C ARG A 71 -1.13 12.60 9.55
#